data_AF-A0A533QCX4-F1
#
_entry.id   AF-A0A533QCX4-F1
#
_cell.length_a   1.000
_cell.length_b   1.000
_cell.length_c   1.000
_cell.angle_alpha   90.00
_cell.angle_beta   90.00
_cell.angle_gamma   90.00
#
_symmetry.space_group_name_H-M   'P 1'
#
loop_
_entity.id
_entity.type
_entity.pdbx_description
1 polymer ?
#
loop_
_entity_poly.entity_id
_entity_poly.type
_entity_poly.pdbx_seq_one_letter_code
_entity_poly.pdbx_strand_id
1 'polypeptide(L)'
;MKDKEIEKQNFILWYSLYATEKELEVARTTNRETLDRLLKEYAEEVDKIDKTKCFYERIAQSGSKRTQGFDATLKIDYSSSEKNNLFEEDSAAGHEIK
;
A
#
# COMPACT_ATOMS: atom_id res chain seq x y z
N MET A 1 -5.01 3.61 33.80
CA MET A 1 -4.54 4.02 32.45
C MET A 1 -4.71 2.92 31.41
N LYS A 2 -4.29 1.67 31.66
CA LYS A 2 -4.47 0.58 30.69
C LYS A 2 -5.93 0.31 30.32
N ASP A 3 -6.84 0.34 31.29
CA ASP A 3 -8.24 -0.02 31.04
C ASP A 3 -8.94 0.94 30.08
N LYS A 4 -8.68 2.26 30.21
CA LYS A 4 -9.21 3.27 29.29
C LYS A 4 -8.65 3.14 27.88
N GLU A 5 -7.36 2.79 27.76
CA GLU A 5 -6.75 2.58 26.45
C GLU A 5 -7.30 1.33 25.75
N ILE A 6 -7.54 0.26 26.52
CA ILE A 6 -8.18 -0.97 26.04
C ILE A 6 -9.64 -0.70 25.66
N GLU A 7 -10.40 0.05 26.47
CA GLU A 7 -11.78 0.47 26.15
C GLU A 7 -11.82 1.24 24.83
N LYS A 8 -10.93 2.22 24.67
CA LYS A 8 -10.78 2.99 23.42
C LYS A 8 -10.50 2.07 22.24
N GLN A 9 -9.49 1.20 22.34
CA GLN A 9 -9.12 0.30 21.24
C GLN A 9 -10.27 -0.63 20.85
N ASN A 10 -10.96 -1.19 21.83
CA ASN A 10 -12.10 -2.07 21.60
C ASN A 10 -13.26 -1.33 20.93
N PHE A 11 -13.60 -0.14 21.43
CA PHE A 11 -14.67 0.68 20.86
C PHE A 11 -14.36 1.07 19.42
N ILE A 12 -13.15 1.58 19.17
CA ILE A 12 -12.72 2.02 17.84
C ILE A 12 -12.71 0.84 16.86
N LEU A 13 -12.19 -0.31 17.27
CA LEU A 13 -12.15 -1.50 16.43
C LEU A 13 -13.56 -2.00 16.09
N TRP A 14 -14.44 -2.05 17.09
CA TRP A 14 -15.85 -2.40 16.87
C TRP A 14 -16.53 -1.40 15.92
N TYR A 15 -16.47 -0.11 16.22
CA TYR A 15 -17.17 0.95 15.48
C TYR A 15 -16.71 1.04 14.02
N SER A 16 -15.41 0.90 13.77
CA SER A 16 -14.84 1.11 12.43
C SER A 16 -14.86 -0.13 11.53
N LEU A 17 -14.71 -1.33 12.12
CA LEU A 17 -14.41 -2.54 11.34
C LEU A 17 -15.49 -3.61 11.46
N TYR A 18 -16.12 -3.77 12.63
CA TYR A 18 -17.02 -4.89 12.89
C TYR A 18 -18.49 -4.51 12.93
N ALA A 19 -18.81 -3.29 13.38
CA ALA A 19 -20.17 -2.84 13.55
C ALA A 19 -20.87 -2.73 12.18
N THR A 20 -21.90 -3.54 12.00
CA THR A 20 -22.83 -3.40 10.87
C THR A 20 -23.80 -2.24 11.12
N GLU A 21 -24.42 -1.70 10.06
CA GLU A 21 -25.43 -0.64 10.21
C GLU A 21 -26.55 -1.02 11.17
N LYS A 22 -27.01 -2.28 11.10
CA LYS A 22 -28.04 -2.81 12.00
C LYS A 22 -27.59 -2.79 13.47
N GLU A 23 -26.35 -3.18 13.74
CA GLU A 23 -25.82 -3.16 15.11
C GLU A 23 -25.63 -1.74 15.63
N LEU A 24 -25.25 -0.80 14.77
CA LEU A 24 -25.18 0.61 15.11
C LEU A 24 -26.57 1.19 15.42
N GLU A 25 -27.60 0.83 14.65
CA GLU A 25 -28.98 1.22 14.95
C GLU A 25 -29.44 0.65 16.29
N VAL A 26 -29.20 -0.64 16.55
CA VAL A 26 -29.52 -1.28 17.83
C VAL A 26 -28.76 -0.62 18.99
N ALA A 27 -27.49 -0.26 18.80
CA ALA A 27 -26.71 0.43 19.82
C ALA A 27 -27.27 1.85 20.08
N ARG A 28 -27.73 2.56 19.04
CA ARG A 28 -28.39 3.87 19.17
C ARG A 28 -29.71 3.82 19.91
N THR A 29 -30.47 2.72 19.82
CA THR A 29 -31.74 2.57 20.53
C THR A 29 -31.56 2.04 21.95
N THR A 30 -30.65 1.08 22.13
CA THR A 30 -30.55 0.29 23.37
C THR A 30 -29.52 0.87 24.34
N ASN A 31 -28.38 1.35 23.81
CA ASN A 31 -27.23 1.81 24.60
C ASN A 31 -26.85 3.25 24.23
N ARG A 32 -27.86 4.10 23.98
CA ARG A 32 -27.66 5.44 23.44
C ARG A 32 -26.68 6.27 24.25
N GLU A 33 -26.84 6.29 25.57
CA GLU A 33 -26.00 7.10 26.46
C GLU A 33 -24.54 6.65 26.45
N THR A 34 -24.30 5.33 26.52
CA THR A 34 -22.94 4.78 26.46
C THR A 34 -22.30 5.05 25.11
N LEU A 35 -23.05 4.86 24.02
CA LEU A 35 -22.57 5.13 22.68
C LEU A 35 -22.22 6.61 22.49
N ASP A 36 -23.09 7.53 22.93
CA ASP A 36 -22.87 8.97 22.82
C ASP A 36 -21.67 9.42 23.67
N ARG A 37 -21.52 8.86 24.89
CA ARG A 37 -20.34 9.10 25.74
C ARG A 37 -19.06 8.67 25.03
N LEU A 38 -19.02 7.46 24.47
CA LEU A 38 -17.83 6.91 23.81
C LEU A 38 -17.50 7.66 22.51
N LEU A 39 -18.51 8.01 21.72
CA LEU A 39 -18.34 8.84 20.52
C LEU A 39 -17.79 10.21 20.87
N LYS A 40 -18.22 10.81 21.98
CA LYS A 40 -17.71 12.09 22.45
C LYS A 40 -16.29 11.98 23.02
N GLU A 41 -16.02 10.94 23.81
CA GLU A 41 -14.71 10.73 24.46
C GLU A 41 -13.62 10.40 23.43
N TYR A 42 -13.96 9.69 22.36
CA TYR A 42 -13.03 9.25 21.31
C TYR A 42 -13.31 9.87 19.94
N ALA A 43 -13.89 11.07 19.93
CA ALA A 43 -14.30 11.75 18.70
C ALA A 43 -13.13 11.95 17.73
N GLU A 44 -11.94 12.30 18.25
CA GLU A 44 -10.77 12.55 17.40
C GLU A 44 -10.29 11.30 16.66
N GLU A 45 -10.27 10.14 17.32
CA GLU A 45 -9.91 8.86 16.72
C GLU A 45 -10.93 8.43 15.66
N VAL A 46 -12.22 8.57 15.97
CA VAL A 46 -13.30 8.29 15.02
C VAL A 46 -13.15 9.16 13.77
N ASP A 47 -12.93 10.46 13.96
CA ASP A 47 -12.74 11.43 12.87
C ASP A 47 -11.55 11.07 11.96
N LYS A 48 -10.43 10.63 12.55
CA LYS A 48 -9.25 10.21 11.79
C LYS A 48 -9.55 9.00 10.93
N ILE A 49 -10.30 8.04 11.45
CA ILE A 49 -10.69 6.82 10.73
C ILE A 49 -11.65 7.16 9.61
N ASP A 50 -12.68 7.96 9.87
CA ASP A 50 -13.67 8.35 8.85
C ASP A 50 -13.02 9.11 7.68
N LYS A 51 -12.09 10.04 7.99
CA LYS A 51 -11.29 10.74 6.97
C LYS A 51 -10.44 9.77 6.15
N THR A 52 -9.80 8.81 6.81
CA THR A 52 -8.96 7.80 6.15
C THR A 52 -9.80 6.88 5.26
N LYS A 53 -10.96 6.44 5.74
CA LYS A 53 -11.90 5.61 4.99
C LYS A 53 -12.41 6.34 3.74
N CYS A 54 -12.84 7.59 3.88
CA CYS A 54 -13.25 8.42 2.74
C CYS A 54 -12.13 8.59 1.70
N PHE A 55 -10.88 8.75 2.15
CA PHE A 55 -9.72 8.84 1.27
C PHE A 55 -9.47 7.54 0.49
N TYR A 56 -9.51 6.39 1.17
CA TYR A 56 -9.38 5.09 0.51
C TYR A 56 -10.50 4.82 -0.48
N GLU A 57 -11.75 5.09 -0.12
CA GLU A 57 -12.90 4.97 -1.02
C GLU A 57 -12.71 5.83 -2.27
N ARG A 58 -12.23 7.08 -2.11
CA ARG A 58 -11.94 7.98 -3.24
C ARG A 58 -10.83 7.43 -4.14
N ILE A 59 -9.74 6.91 -3.57
CA ILE A 59 -8.65 6.30 -4.37
C ILE A 59 -9.15 5.05 -5.09
N ALA A 60 -9.80 4.13 -4.38
CA ALA A 60 -10.33 2.90 -4.94
C ALA A 60 -11.33 3.18 -6.08
N GLN A 61 -12.20 4.18 -5.92
CA GLN A 61 -13.13 4.61 -6.97
C GLN A 61 -12.41 5.28 -8.16
N SER A 62 -11.37 6.08 -7.91
CA SER A 62 -10.62 6.78 -8.98
C SER A 62 -9.71 5.86 -9.79
N GLY A 63 -9.21 4.77 -9.21
CA GLY A 63 -8.45 3.73 -9.91
C GLY A 63 -9.23 3.03 -11.04
N SER A 64 -10.56 3.11 -11.05
CA SER A 64 -11.40 2.57 -12.13
C SER A 64 -11.45 3.43 -13.39
N LYS A 65 -11.00 4.71 -13.34
CA LYS A 65 -11.21 5.66 -14.44
C LYS A 65 -9.97 6.17 -15.15
N ARG A 66 -8.77 6.11 -14.56
CA ARG A 66 -7.53 6.54 -15.25
C ARG A 66 -6.32 5.76 -14.77
N THR A 67 -6.06 4.61 -15.36
CA THR A 67 -4.67 4.16 -15.50
C THR A 67 -4.00 5.14 -16.48
N GLN A 68 -3.20 6.07 -15.97
CA GLN A 68 -2.29 6.82 -16.81
C GLN A 68 -1.29 5.79 -17.35
N GLY A 69 -1.50 5.35 -18.59
CA GLY A 69 -0.62 4.40 -19.26
C GLY A 69 0.75 5.02 -19.44
N PHE A 70 1.65 4.77 -18.51
CA PHE A 70 3.06 5.09 -18.72
C PHE A 70 3.62 4.03 -19.67
N ASP A 71 3.99 4.47 -20.88
CA ASP A 71 4.75 3.66 -21.82
C ASP A 71 6.17 3.51 -21.28
N ALA A 72 6.40 2.46 -20.49
CA ALA A 72 7.71 2.13 -19.93
C ALA A 72 8.61 1.45 -20.98
N THR A 73 8.63 1.96 -22.21
CA THR A 73 9.56 1.50 -23.23
C THR A 73 10.97 1.98 -22.89
N LEU A 74 11.72 1.14 -22.17
CA LEU A 74 13.13 1.35 -21.89
C LEU A 74 13.96 1.03 -23.15
N LYS A 75 14.35 2.07 -23.90
CA LYS A 75 15.34 1.93 -24.97
C LYS A 75 16.74 1.89 -24.36
N ILE A 76 17.32 0.70 -24.30
CA ILE A 76 18.72 0.52 -23.91
C ILE A 76 19.55 0.60 -25.19
N ASP A 77 20.21 1.73 -25.41
CA ASP A 77 21.19 1.85 -26.48
C ASP A 77 22.49 1.16 -26.05
N TYR A 78 22.70 -0.05 -26.54
CA TYR A 78 23.97 -0.77 -26.40
C TYR A 78 25.01 -0.16 -27.36
N SER A 79 25.76 0.84 -26.90
CA SER A 79 27.00 1.21 -27.58
C SER A 79 28.05 0.12 -27.32
N SER A 80 28.23 -0.79 -28.28
CA SER A 80 29.31 -1.78 -28.27
C SER A 80 30.65 -1.04 -28.33
N SER A 81 31.35 -0.92 -27.21
CA SER A 81 32.76 -0.51 -27.22
C SER A 81 33.57 -1.71 -27.69
N GLU A 82 33.89 -1.76 -28.98
CA GLU A 82 34.92 -2.63 -29.52
C GLU A 82 36.24 -2.34 -28.79
N LYS A 83 36.65 -3.24 -27.90
CA LYS A 83 38.02 -3.26 -27.38
C LYS A 83 38.85 -4.17 -28.27
N ASN A 84 39.56 -3.55 -29.18
CA ASN A 84 40.71 -4.14 -29.86
C ASN A 84 41.72 -4.62 -28.81
N ASN A 85 41.96 -5.93 -28.72
CA ASN A 85 43.15 -6.47 -28.06
C ASN A 85 43.98 -7.18 -29.11
N LEU A 86 44.93 -6.42 -29.64
CA LEU A 86 46.10 -6.89 -30.35
C LEU A 86 47.03 -7.55 -29.32
N PHE A 87 47.28 -8.85 -29.46
CA PHE A 87 48.47 -9.50 -28.92
C PHE A 87 49.04 -10.40 -30.02
N GLU A 88 50.00 -9.85 -30.75
CA GLU A 88 51.11 -10.64 -31.28
C GLU A 88 51.95 -11.12 -30.10
N GLU A 89 52.22 -12.42 -30.01
CA GLU A 89 53.59 -12.92 -29.99
C GLU A 89 53.60 -14.45 -30.21
N ASP A 90 54.64 -14.85 -30.94
CA ASP A 90 54.89 -16.12 -31.61
C ASP A 90 55.11 -17.33 -30.68
N SER A 91 54.89 -18.54 -31.20
CA SER A 91 55.94 -19.58 -31.26
C SER A 91 55.46 -20.87 -31.95
N ALA A 92 56.39 -21.48 -32.68
CA ALA A 92 56.27 -22.49 -33.70
C ALA A 92 55.95 -23.92 -33.23
N ALA A 93 55.34 -24.72 -34.13
CA ALA A 93 55.85 -26.04 -34.56
C ALA A 93 54.88 -26.68 -35.58
N GLY A 94 55.41 -27.07 -36.74
CA GLY A 94 54.63 -27.48 -37.90
C GLY A 94 54.27 -28.95 -38.03
N HIS A 95 53.53 -29.28 -39.09
CA HIS A 95 53.69 -30.51 -39.86
C HIS A 95 53.01 -30.35 -41.23
N GLU A 96 53.81 -30.32 -42.30
CA GLU A 96 53.33 -30.51 -43.67
C GLU A 96 53.09 -32.00 -43.92
N ILE A 97 51.94 -32.32 -44.51
CA ILE A 97 51.59 -33.66 -44.99
C ILE A 97 51.89 -33.68 -46.49
N LYS A 98 52.70 -34.65 -46.94
CA LYS A 98 52.70 -35.09 -48.33
C LYS A 98 52.84 -36.59 -48.41
#